data_AF-A0A852Z9Q4-F1
#
_entry.id   AF-A0A852Z9Q4-F1
#
_cell.length_a   1.000
_cell.length_b   1.000
_cell.length_c   1.000
_cell.angle_alpha   90.00
_cell.angle_beta   90.00
_cell.angle_gamma   90.00
#
_symmetry.space_group_name_H-M   'P 1'
#
loop_
_entity.id
_entity.type
_entity.pdbx_description
1 polymer ?
#
loop_
_entity_poly.entity_id
_entity_poly.type
_entity_poly.pdbx_seq_one_letter_code
_entity_poly.pdbx_strand_id
1 'polypeptide(L)'
;MKLIKARPRPEETIAILIVVAAIGVAGWFAHRGTHSFTDRGFVQEQLAKAEGGQVLFLPVKLPDGYEAPEFYAPLTNGSDSDAATAWFASFQPINYDVFDHQPPPVEMCVQRIDDPSRPCSGLSGSGPEPEADRDPYIEHRIGTTLVVINAMLDVPELDEWQHVEFTNNLNKVTWLH
;
A
#
# COMPACT_ATOMS: atom_id res chain seq x y z
N MET A 1 -67.12 12.32 -3.02
CA MET A 1 -65.81 12.15 -3.70
C MET A 1 -65.06 11.01 -3.03
N LYS A 2 -64.86 9.89 -3.75
CA LYS A 2 -64.07 8.73 -3.29
C LYS A 2 -62.66 8.86 -3.87
N LEU A 3 -61.64 8.90 -3.01
CA LEU A 3 -60.24 8.83 -3.44
C LEU A 3 -59.82 7.36 -3.50
N ILE A 4 -59.61 6.86 -4.72
CA ILE A 4 -59.06 5.55 -5.00
C ILE A 4 -57.55 5.62 -4.72
N LYS A 5 -57.10 4.86 -3.73
CA LYS A 5 -55.68 4.66 -3.42
C LYS A 5 -55.10 3.69 -4.44
N ALA A 6 -54.35 4.18 -5.42
CA ALA A 6 -53.62 3.35 -6.36
C ALA A 6 -52.52 2.57 -5.60
N ARG A 7 -52.57 1.24 -5.67
CA ARG A 7 -51.46 0.35 -5.29
C ARG A 7 -50.51 0.27 -6.51
N PRO A 8 -49.21 0.54 -6.37
CA PRO A 8 -48.26 0.23 -7.43
C PRO A 8 -48.11 -1.30 -7.57
N ARG A 9 -48.07 -1.76 -8.82
CA ARG A 9 -47.88 -3.16 -9.23
C ARG A 9 -46.40 -3.57 -9.02
N PRO A 10 -46.12 -4.85 -8.76
CA PRO A 10 -44.80 -5.33 -8.30
C PRO A 10 -43.70 -5.35 -9.38
N GLU A 11 -43.93 -4.74 -10.55
CA GLU A 11 -43.13 -4.91 -11.76
C GLU A 11 -42.14 -3.75 -12.00
N GLU A 12 -42.16 -2.72 -11.14
CA GLU A 12 -41.24 -1.57 -11.19
C GLU A 12 -40.16 -1.60 -10.09
N THR A 13 -39.92 -2.75 -9.46
CA THR A 13 -38.92 -2.88 -8.37
C THR A 13 -37.49 -3.14 -8.87
N ILE A 14 -37.29 -3.33 -10.18
CA ILE A 14 -36.01 -3.81 -10.75
C ILE A 14 -35.16 -2.68 -11.38
N ALA A 15 -35.67 -1.46 -11.51
CA ALA A 15 -34.93 -0.36 -12.14
C ALA A 15 -34.16 0.57 -11.17
N ILE A 16 -34.25 0.35 -9.85
CA ILE A 16 -33.58 1.19 -8.83
C ILE A 16 -32.68 0.32 -7.95
N LEU A 17 -31.72 -0.38 -8.56
CA LEU A 17 -30.63 -1.04 -7.83
C LEU A 17 -29.27 -0.98 -8.55
N ILE A 18 -29.23 -0.39 -9.74
CA ILE A 18 -28.01 -0.14 -10.52
C ILE A 18 -27.81 1.39 -10.65
N VAL A 19 -27.89 2.11 -9.54
CA VAL A 19 -27.41 3.51 -9.45
C VAL A 19 -26.66 3.74 -8.13
N VAL A 20 -26.87 2.91 -7.10
CA VAL A 20 -26.19 3.07 -5.80
C VAL A 20 -24.78 2.42 -5.78
N ALA A 21 -24.49 1.48 -6.68
CA ALA A 21 -23.15 0.85 -6.75
C ALA A 21 -22.11 1.67 -7.55
N ALA A 22 -22.55 2.57 -8.45
CA ALA A 22 -21.63 3.38 -9.25
C ALA A 22 -21.24 4.71 -8.58
N ILE A 23 -22.04 5.20 -7.64
CA ILE A 23 -21.74 6.44 -6.89
C ILE A 23 -20.83 6.16 -5.67
N GLY A 24 -20.83 4.93 -5.15
CA GLY A 24 -19.90 4.51 -4.09
C GLY A 24 -18.43 4.44 -4.54
N VAL A 25 -18.18 4.16 -5.82
CA VAL A 25 -16.82 4.10 -6.39
C VAL A 25 -16.41 5.47 -6.96
N ALA A 26 -17.32 6.20 -7.62
CA ALA A 26 -16.99 7.50 -8.20
C ALA A 26 -16.94 8.65 -7.17
N GLY A 27 -17.69 8.56 -6.06
CA GLY A 27 -17.69 9.56 -4.99
C GLY A 27 -16.48 9.48 -4.04
N TRP A 28 -15.77 8.35 -4.00
CA TRP A 28 -14.57 8.18 -3.17
C TRP A 28 -13.35 8.92 -3.74
N PHE A 29 -13.34 9.16 -5.06
CA PHE A 29 -12.28 9.91 -5.75
C PHE A 29 -12.42 11.44 -5.66
N ALA A 30 -13.57 11.98 -5.22
CA ALA A 30 -13.87 13.41 -5.40
C ALA A 30 -13.82 14.28 -4.13
N HIS A 31 -13.37 13.77 -2.97
CA HIS A 31 -13.32 14.54 -1.72
C HIS A 31 -12.10 14.33 -0.81
N ARG A 32 -11.05 13.66 -1.28
CA ARG A 32 -9.75 13.77 -0.61
C ARG A 32 -9.01 14.95 -1.22
N GLY A 33 -8.66 15.93 -0.39
CA GLY A 33 -7.68 16.94 -0.78
C GLY A 33 -6.48 16.25 -1.42
N THR A 34 -5.82 16.94 -2.34
CA THR A 34 -4.54 16.56 -2.94
C THR A 34 -3.47 16.44 -1.86
N HIS A 35 -3.55 15.41 -1.02
CA HIS A 35 -2.55 15.12 -0.02
C HIS A 35 -1.35 14.56 -0.77
N SER A 36 -0.22 15.23 -0.63
CA SER A 36 1.03 14.73 -1.18
C SER A 36 1.47 13.53 -0.35
N PHE A 37 1.78 12.40 -0.99
CA PHE A 37 2.30 11.20 -0.30
C PHE A 37 3.72 11.41 0.29
N THR A 38 4.33 12.52 -0.08
CA THR A 38 5.57 13.05 0.46
C THR A 38 5.37 14.04 1.61
N ASP A 39 4.13 14.48 1.86
CA ASP A 39 3.84 15.43 2.95
C ASP A 39 4.04 14.74 4.30
N ARG A 40 4.90 15.34 5.12
CA ARG A 40 5.20 14.78 6.44
C ARG A 40 3.97 14.64 7.32
N GLY A 41 3.05 15.60 7.29
CA GLY A 41 1.83 15.57 8.10
C GLY A 41 0.91 14.42 7.68
N PHE A 42 0.80 14.17 6.38
CA PHE A 42 0.07 13.04 5.85
C PHE A 42 0.67 11.70 6.30
N VAL A 43 1.99 11.51 6.20
CA VAL A 43 2.66 10.29 6.67
C VAL A 43 2.48 10.09 8.18
N GLN A 44 2.54 11.17 8.96
CA GLN A 44 2.23 11.11 10.40
C GLN A 44 0.79 10.71 10.69
N GLU A 45 -0.17 11.18 9.90
CA GLU A 45 -1.58 10.80 10.03
C GLU A 45 -1.77 9.31 9.71
N GLN A 46 -1.12 8.81 8.66
CA GLN A 46 -1.14 7.38 8.33
C GLN A 46 -0.54 6.54 9.47
N LEU A 47 0.61 6.96 10.01
CA LEU A 47 1.23 6.32 11.17
C LEU A 47 0.31 6.24 12.39
N ALA A 48 -0.44 7.31 12.66
CA ALA A 48 -1.38 7.35 13.78
C ALA A 48 -2.55 6.37 13.60
N LYS A 49 -2.90 6.00 12.36
CA LYS A 49 -3.96 5.04 12.04
C LYS A 49 -3.54 3.58 12.19
N ALA A 50 -2.24 3.29 12.18
CA ALA A 50 -1.74 1.96 12.54
C ALA A 50 -1.80 1.76 14.06
N GLU A 51 -3.01 1.69 14.60
CA GLU A 51 -3.26 1.21 15.95
C GLU A 51 -2.73 -0.24 16.05
N GLY A 52 -1.95 -0.55 17.09
CA GLY A 52 -1.36 -1.89 17.29
C GLY A 52 0.15 -1.96 17.55
N GLY A 53 0.85 -0.81 17.55
CA GLY A 53 2.28 -0.75 17.91
C GLY A 53 3.23 -1.14 16.79
N GLN A 54 2.77 -1.11 15.54
CA GLN A 54 3.64 -1.25 14.38
C GLN A 54 4.44 0.03 14.14
N VAL A 55 5.74 -0.15 13.94
CA VAL A 55 6.67 0.93 13.61
C VAL A 55 6.92 0.88 12.12
N LEU A 56 6.48 1.91 11.39
CA LEU A 56 6.88 2.10 10.00
C LEU A 56 8.36 2.48 9.96
N PHE A 57 9.08 1.80 9.08
CA PHE A 57 10.42 2.19 8.67
C PHE A 57 10.36 2.66 7.23
N LEU A 58 10.98 3.80 6.96
CA LEU A 58 11.10 4.39 5.64
C LEU A 58 12.58 4.49 5.24
N PRO A 59 12.90 4.37 3.94
CA PRO A 59 14.23 4.73 3.43
C PRO A 59 14.60 6.15 3.85
N VAL A 60 15.79 6.34 4.42
CA VAL A 60 16.34 7.67 4.72
C VAL A 60 16.47 8.48 3.43
N LYS A 61 17.04 7.85 2.38
CA LYS A 61 17.13 8.34 1.01
C LYS A 61 16.61 7.25 0.08
N LEU A 62 15.97 7.61 -1.02
CA LEU A 62 15.64 6.67 -2.08
C LEU A 62 16.88 6.40 -2.96
N PRO A 63 17.02 5.18 -3.50
CA PRO A 63 17.94 4.91 -4.60
C PRO A 63 17.72 5.87 -5.77
N ASP A 64 18.78 6.11 -6.54
CA ASP A 64 18.69 7.06 -7.65
C ASP A 64 17.75 6.48 -8.73
N GLY A 65 16.93 7.32 -9.34
CA GLY A 65 15.95 6.86 -10.34
C GLY A 65 14.61 6.40 -9.79
N TYR A 66 14.34 6.52 -8.49
CA TYR A 66 13.03 6.25 -7.89
C TYR A 66 12.31 7.51 -7.41
N GLU A 67 10.99 7.51 -7.54
CA GLU A 67 10.08 8.50 -6.98
C GLU A 67 9.65 8.13 -5.55
N ALA A 68 9.17 9.13 -4.83
CA ALA A 68 8.50 8.91 -3.55
C ALA A 68 7.31 7.95 -3.73
N PRO A 69 6.92 7.21 -2.68
CA PRO A 69 5.93 6.17 -2.83
C PRO A 69 4.56 6.75 -3.20
N GLU A 70 3.89 6.08 -4.14
CA GLU A 70 2.59 6.52 -4.68
C GLU A 70 1.44 6.29 -3.70
N PHE A 71 1.62 5.38 -2.74
CA PHE A 71 0.68 5.15 -1.67
C PHE A 71 1.32 4.47 -0.46
N TYR A 72 0.63 4.58 0.67
CA TYR A 72 0.86 3.77 1.87
C TYR A 72 -0.43 3.04 2.20
N ALA A 73 -0.36 1.72 2.32
CA ALA A 73 -1.51 0.90 2.69
C ALA A 73 -1.22 0.15 3.99
N PRO A 74 -2.01 0.37 5.06
CA PRO A 74 -2.00 -0.57 6.16
C PRO A 74 -2.60 -1.90 5.69
N LEU A 75 -1.91 -3.00 5.97
CA LEU A 75 -2.42 -4.35 5.72
C LEU A 75 -3.05 -4.88 7.00
N THR A 76 -4.35 -5.20 6.95
CA THR A 76 -5.09 -5.77 8.07
C THR A 76 -5.31 -7.27 7.87
N ASN A 77 -5.60 -8.00 8.94
CA ASN A 77 -5.79 -9.46 8.89
C ASN A 77 -7.19 -9.90 8.42
N GLY A 78 -7.84 -9.11 7.57
CA GLY A 78 -9.08 -9.51 6.87
C GLY A 78 -10.34 -8.71 7.20
N SER A 79 -10.34 -7.82 8.19
CA SER A 79 -11.42 -6.82 8.35
C SER A 79 -10.89 -5.38 8.40
N ASP A 80 -11.67 -4.43 7.89
CA ASP A 80 -11.36 -2.99 7.91
C ASP A 80 -11.28 -2.41 9.34
N SER A 81 -11.75 -3.18 10.33
CA SER A 81 -11.71 -2.83 11.75
C SER A 81 -10.51 -3.40 12.51
N ASP A 82 -9.69 -4.25 11.88
CA ASP A 82 -8.53 -4.84 12.53
C ASP A 82 -7.35 -3.86 12.57
N ALA A 83 -6.57 -3.96 13.64
CA ALA A 83 -5.28 -3.29 13.76
C ALA A 83 -4.39 -3.61 12.55
N ALA A 84 -3.60 -2.63 12.10
CA ALA A 84 -2.66 -2.83 11.01
C ALA A 84 -1.60 -3.88 11.44
N THR A 85 -1.44 -4.92 10.62
CA THR A 85 -0.48 -6.02 10.79
C THR A 85 0.73 -5.92 9.85
N ALA A 86 0.67 -5.01 8.89
CA ALA A 86 1.84 -4.52 8.16
C ALA A 86 1.57 -3.14 7.57
N TRP A 87 2.64 -2.52 7.10
CA TRP A 87 2.60 -1.39 6.19
C TRP A 87 3.13 -1.80 4.84
N PHE A 88 2.48 -1.31 3.79
CA PHE A 88 2.91 -1.49 2.42
C PHE A 88 3.12 -0.14 1.75
N ALA A 89 4.18 -0.04 0.95
CA ALA A 89 4.47 1.11 0.09
C ALA A 89 5.00 0.64 -1.26
N SER A 90 4.64 1.34 -2.34
CA SER A 90 5.14 1.08 -3.70
C SER A 90 5.89 2.29 -4.22
N PHE A 91 7.09 2.06 -4.76
CA PHE A 91 7.99 3.07 -5.32
C PHE A 91 8.12 2.85 -6.82
N GLN A 92 7.76 3.87 -7.61
CA GLN A 92 7.91 3.83 -9.06
C GLN A 92 9.28 4.38 -9.48
N PRO A 93 9.82 3.91 -10.62
CA PRO A 93 10.94 4.58 -11.25
C PRO A 93 10.52 5.94 -11.82
N ILE A 94 11.46 6.88 -11.86
CA ILE A 94 11.27 8.20 -12.45
C ILE A 94 11.09 8.02 -13.97
N ASN A 95 9.99 8.56 -14.51
CA ASN A 95 9.59 8.48 -15.92
C ASN A 95 9.09 7.11 -16.41
N TYR A 96 8.39 6.33 -15.59
CA TYR A 96 7.84 4.98 -15.90
C TYR A 96 7.31 4.76 -17.34
N ASP A 97 6.82 5.80 -18.02
CA ASP A 97 6.32 5.77 -19.41
C ASP A 97 7.38 5.58 -20.53
N VAL A 98 8.69 5.58 -20.21
CA VAL A 98 9.77 5.41 -21.21
C VAL A 98 10.37 4.00 -21.12
N PHE A 99 9.80 3.07 -21.89
CA PHE A 99 9.95 1.60 -21.80
C PHE A 99 11.34 0.97 -22.02
N ASP A 100 12.41 1.74 -22.21
CA ASP A 100 13.75 1.17 -22.39
C ASP A 100 14.62 1.40 -21.15
N HIS A 101 15.01 0.29 -20.49
CA HIS A 101 16.01 0.22 -19.42
C HIS A 101 15.68 0.88 -18.06
N GLN A 102 14.40 0.99 -17.70
CA GLN A 102 14.05 1.49 -16.37
C GLN A 102 14.16 0.42 -15.29
N PRO A 103 14.55 0.82 -14.06
CA PRO A 103 14.49 -0.09 -12.93
C PRO A 103 13.02 -0.46 -12.65
N PRO A 104 12.76 -1.69 -12.19
CA PRO A 104 11.40 -2.15 -11.91
C PRO A 104 10.76 -1.35 -10.77
N PRO A 105 9.41 -1.26 -10.73
CA PRO A 105 8.70 -0.84 -9.53
C PRO A 105 9.13 -1.68 -8.34
N VAL A 106 9.29 -1.04 -7.18
CA VAL A 106 9.70 -1.72 -5.96
C VAL A 106 8.60 -1.61 -4.91
N GLU A 107 8.26 -2.74 -4.34
CA GLU A 107 7.31 -2.85 -3.25
C GLU A 107 8.07 -3.04 -1.94
N MET A 108 7.61 -2.39 -0.89
CA MET A 108 8.15 -2.52 0.45
C MET A 108 7.02 -2.88 1.41
N CYS A 109 7.26 -3.91 2.20
CA CYS A 109 6.38 -4.33 3.28
C CYS A 109 7.11 -4.32 4.61
N VAL A 110 6.52 -3.67 5.61
CA VAL A 110 7.07 -3.53 6.95
C VAL A 110 6.14 -4.23 7.92
N GLN A 111 6.65 -5.20 8.67
CA GLN A 111 5.89 -5.94 9.68
C GLN A 111 6.71 -6.19 10.93
N ARG A 112 6.07 -6.67 11.99
CA ARG A 112 6.80 -7.27 13.12
C ARG A 112 7.33 -8.66 12.74
N ILE A 113 8.52 -8.99 13.24
CA ILE A 113 9.14 -10.32 13.03
C ILE A 113 8.32 -11.44 13.67
N ASP A 114 7.67 -11.15 14.80
CA ASP A 114 6.88 -12.10 15.59
C ASP A 114 5.38 -12.07 15.25
N ASP A 115 4.97 -11.35 14.21
CA ASP A 115 3.57 -11.31 13.78
C ASP A 115 3.14 -12.70 13.25
N PRO A 116 2.12 -13.34 13.84
CA PRO A 116 1.67 -14.66 13.41
C PRO A 116 0.98 -14.67 12.04
N SER A 117 0.39 -13.56 11.58
CA SER A 117 -0.25 -13.51 10.25
C SER A 117 0.78 -13.41 9.11
N ARG A 118 2.00 -12.94 9.43
CA ARG A 118 3.13 -12.77 8.52
C ARG A 118 2.76 -12.20 7.14
N PRO A 119 2.11 -11.03 7.09
CA PRO A 119 1.51 -10.49 5.86
C PRO A 119 2.54 -10.19 4.76
N CYS A 120 3.80 -9.91 5.10
CA CYS A 120 4.87 -9.70 4.11
C CYS A 120 5.45 -11.00 3.53
N SER A 121 5.01 -12.19 3.99
CA SER A 121 5.58 -13.47 3.51
C SER A 121 5.35 -13.72 2.03
N GLY A 122 4.28 -13.13 1.46
CA GLY A 122 4.02 -13.17 0.02
C GLY A 122 5.09 -12.45 -0.79
N LEU A 123 5.74 -11.45 -0.20
CA LEU A 123 6.82 -10.67 -0.82
C LEU A 123 8.20 -11.22 -0.48
N SER A 124 8.36 -11.93 0.65
CA SER A 124 9.66 -12.37 1.19
C SER A 124 10.04 -13.82 0.85
N GLY A 125 9.41 -14.41 -0.17
CA GLY A 125 9.61 -15.82 -0.50
C GLY A 125 9.29 -16.79 0.66
N SER A 126 8.56 -16.34 1.68
CA SER A 126 8.17 -17.18 2.82
C SER A 126 6.76 -17.74 2.67
N GLY A 127 6.09 -17.44 1.55
CA GLY A 127 4.77 -17.92 1.17
C GLY A 127 4.77 -19.32 0.52
N PRO A 128 3.58 -19.86 0.21
CA PRO A 128 3.41 -21.22 -0.33
C PRO A 128 3.78 -21.39 -1.80
N GLU A 129 4.14 -20.33 -2.52
CA GLU A 129 4.45 -20.38 -3.96
C GLU A 129 5.78 -21.10 -4.27
N PRO A 130 5.95 -21.69 -5.46
CA PRO A 130 7.21 -22.33 -5.87
C PRO A 130 8.35 -21.31 -5.90
N GLU A 131 9.55 -21.67 -5.42
CA GLU A 131 10.73 -20.78 -5.42
C GLU A 131 11.14 -20.28 -6.82
N ALA A 132 10.77 -21.00 -7.89
CA ALA A 132 11.21 -20.73 -9.26
C ALA A 132 10.40 -19.64 -9.98
N ASP A 133 9.24 -19.24 -9.47
CA ASP A 133 8.34 -18.23 -10.08
C ASP A 133 8.33 -16.91 -9.28
N ARG A 134 9.36 -16.67 -8.45
CA ARG A 134 9.36 -15.57 -7.48
C ARG A 134 10.20 -14.39 -7.93
N ASP A 135 9.62 -13.22 -7.75
CA ASP A 135 10.31 -11.96 -7.82
C ASP A 135 11.50 -11.91 -6.83
N PRO A 136 12.62 -11.28 -7.20
CA PRO A 136 13.74 -11.09 -6.29
C PRO A 136 13.32 -10.22 -5.10
N TYR A 137 13.81 -10.56 -3.91
CA TYR A 137 13.50 -9.84 -2.68
C TYR A 137 14.69 -9.66 -1.74
N ILE A 138 14.60 -8.69 -0.84
CA ILE A 138 15.55 -8.38 0.23
C ILE A 138 14.82 -8.30 1.57
N GLU A 139 15.46 -8.78 2.63
CA GLU A 139 15.00 -8.63 4.01
C GLU A 139 15.98 -7.81 4.85
N HIS A 140 15.47 -6.78 5.54
CA HIS A 140 16.19 -6.06 6.59
C HIS A 140 15.53 -6.29 7.95
N ARG A 141 16.32 -6.69 8.95
CA ARG A 141 15.88 -6.84 10.34
C ARG A 141 16.35 -5.66 11.16
N ILE A 142 15.40 -4.91 11.73
CA ILE A 142 15.67 -3.69 12.51
C ILE A 142 14.96 -3.83 13.86
N GLY A 143 15.70 -4.30 14.86
CA GLY A 143 15.11 -4.65 16.15
C GLY A 143 14.06 -5.75 16.00
N THR A 144 12.80 -5.45 16.36
CA THR A 144 11.65 -6.37 16.23
C THR A 144 10.89 -6.22 14.91
N THR A 145 11.35 -5.35 14.01
CA THR A 145 10.72 -5.09 12.72
C THR A 145 11.46 -5.79 11.58
N LEU A 146 10.68 -6.36 10.66
CA LEU A 146 11.13 -6.87 9.38
C LEU A 146 10.69 -5.90 8.28
N VAL A 147 11.63 -5.48 7.44
CA VAL A 147 11.36 -4.77 6.19
C VAL A 147 11.67 -5.73 5.06
N VAL A 148 10.70 -5.97 4.20
CA VAL A 148 10.80 -6.80 3.00
C VAL A 148 10.68 -5.88 1.80
N ILE A 149 11.56 -6.06 0.82
CA ILE A 149 11.56 -5.29 -0.43
C ILE A 149 11.56 -6.30 -1.58
N ASN A 150 10.69 -6.13 -2.58
CA ASN A 150 10.71 -6.92 -3.80
C ASN A 150 10.63 -6.00 -5.03
N ALA A 151 11.26 -6.42 -6.11
CA ALA A 151 11.06 -5.79 -7.41
C ALA A 151 9.90 -6.49 -8.12
N MET A 152 8.90 -5.74 -8.57
CA MET A 152 7.89 -6.30 -9.46
C MET A 152 8.56 -6.45 -10.83
N LEU A 153 8.61 -7.67 -11.37
CA LEU A 153 9.22 -8.09 -12.67
C LEU A 153 10.55 -8.86 -12.52
N ASP A 154 10.81 -9.77 -13.48
CA ASP A 154 12.02 -10.62 -13.65
C ASP A 154 13.34 -9.84 -13.89
N VAL A 155 13.46 -8.61 -13.37
CA VAL A 155 14.67 -7.80 -13.47
C VAL A 155 15.47 -7.96 -12.17
N PRO A 156 16.68 -8.52 -12.21
CA PRO A 156 17.35 -9.07 -11.02
C PRO A 156 18.03 -8.04 -10.11
N GLU A 157 17.96 -6.74 -10.39
CA GLU A 157 18.81 -5.75 -9.70
C GLU A 157 18.07 -5.01 -8.58
N LEU A 158 18.26 -5.49 -7.34
CA LEU A 158 17.92 -4.79 -6.10
C LEU A 158 19.18 -4.30 -5.35
N ASP A 159 20.34 -4.26 -6.01
CA ASP A 159 21.63 -3.99 -5.38
C ASP A 159 21.66 -2.63 -4.63
N GLU A 160 21.09 -1.58 -5.21
CA GLU A 160 21.01 -0.28 -4.54
C GLU A 160 20.10 -0.31 -3.30
N TRP A 161 19.01 -1.09 -3.36
CA TRP A 161 18.07 -1.27 -2.25
C TRP A 161 18.68 -2.05 -1.09
N GLN A 162 19.63 -2.96 -1.35
CA GLN A 162 20.32 -3.74 -0.32
C GLN A 162 21.11 -2.87 0.68
N HIS A 163 21.47 -1.65 0.28
CA HIS A 163 22.31 -0.75 1.07
C HIS A 163 21.54 0.44 1.65
N VAL A 164 20.22 0.49 1.46
CA VAL A 164 19.37 1.58 1.96
C VAL A 164 19.34 1.57 3.49
N GLU A 165 19.57 2.74 4.09
CA GLU A 165 19.33 2.96 5.52
C GLU A 165 17.83 3.19 5.76
N PHE A 166 17.29 2.53 6.77
CA PHE A 166 15.88 2.65 7.17
C PHE A 166 15.75 3.38 8.52
N THR A 167 14.72 4.20 8.66
CA THR A 167 14.45 4.98 9.87
C THR A 167 12.95 5.06 10.16
N ASN A 168 12.59 5.11 11.45
CA ASN A 168 11.25 5.48 11.91
C ASN A 168 11.16 6.97 12.34
N ASN A 169 12.28 7.70 12.32
CA ASN A 169 12.31 9.13 12.54
C ASN A 169 12.12 9.87 11.21
N LEU A 170 10.91 10.41 11.00
CA LEU A 170 10.55 11.14 9.78
C LEU A 170 11.42 12.37 9.50
N ASN A 171 12.07 12.95 10.52
CA ASN A 171 12.99 14.08 10.30
C ASN A 171 14.28 13.68 9.56
N LYS A 172 14.60 12.38 9.52
CA LYS A 172 15.76 11.86 8.80
C LYS A 172 15.44 11.52 7.35
N VAL A 173 14.17 11.43 6.97
CA VAL A 173 13.76 11.03 5.62
C VAL A 173 13.87 12.22 4.68
N THR A 174 14.74 12.15 3.68
CA THR A 174 15.14 13.31 2.85
C THR A 174 14.19 13.62 1.71
N TRP A 175 13.32 12.68 1.35
CA TRP A 175 12.35 12.81 0.26
C TRP A 175 10.94 13.22 0.75
N LEU A 176 10.74 13.28 2.08
CA LEU A 176 9.56 13.90 2.68
C LEU A 176 9.73 15.43 2.71
N HIS A 177 8.71 16.17 2.30
CA HIS A 177 8.68 17.63 2.28
C HIS A 177 7.50 18.21 3.06
#